data_AF-A0A958UVY9-F1
#
_entry.id   AF-A0A958UVY9-F1
#
_cell.length_a   1.000
_cell.length_b   1.000
_cell.length_c   1.000
_cell.angle_alpha   90.00
_cell.angle_beta   90.00
_cell.angle_gamma   90.00
#
_symmetry.space_group_name_H-M   'P 1'
#
loop_
_entity.id
_entity.type
_entity.pdbx_description
1 polymer ?
#
loop_
_entity_poly.entity_id
_entity_poly.type
_entity_poly.pdbx_seq_one_letter_code
_entity_poly.pdbx_strand_id
1 'polypeptide(L)'
;VTFPRNVGQVPIYYNMKNTGRPIPEANPGEDYKSNYIDSPNSPLFSFGHGLSYTTFEYSDFKLSSETLTRNGSIQASITVTNSGTKDGHEVVQLYIHDKVGSVTRPVKELKGFEKIFLKKGESKTVSFSISVEDLKFYNNEMVY
;
A
#
# COMPACT_ATOMS: atom_id res chain seq x y z
N VAL A 1 -11.08 5.55 2.02
CA VAL A 1 -11.27 6.67 1.08
C VAL A 1 -10.12 7.64 1.25
N THR A 2 -9.65 8.28 0.17
CA THR A 2 -8.59 9.30 0.22
C THR A 2 -9.21 10.67 0.49
N PHE A 3 -8.61 11.46 1.38
CA PHE A 3 -9.05 12.82 1.66
C PHE A 3 -8.20 13.81 0.85
N PRO A 4 -8.79 14.52 -0.13
CA PRO A 4 -8.07 15.54 -0.86
C PRO A 4 -7.73 16.74 0.04
N ARG A 5 -6.71 17.50 -0.34
CA ARG A 5 -6.39 18.82 0.23
C ARG A 5 -7.43 19.87 -0.18
N ASN A 6 -7.94 19.78 -1.40
CA ASN A 6 -8.98 20.65 -1.94
C ASN A 6 -9.78 19.94 -3.04
N VAL A 7 -10.93 20.50 -3.43
CA VAL A 7 -11.81 19.90 -4.44
C VAL A 7 -11.17 19.82 -5.84
N GLY A 8 -10.18 20.67 -6.15
CA GLY A 8 -9.48 20.68 -7.43
C GLY A 8 -8.63 19.42 -7.68
N GLN A 9 -8.29 18.68 -6.63
CA GLN A 9 -7.58 17.39 -6.77
C GLN A 9 -8.50 16.22 -7.14
N VAL A 10 -9.83 16.40 -7.11
CA VAL A 10 -10.76 15.29 -7.37
C VAL A 10 -10.79 15.00 -8.88
N PRO A 11 -10.62 13.73 -9.31
CA PRO A 11 -10.49 12.52 -8.48
C PRO A 11 -9.06 12.24 -8.00
N ILE A 12 -8.90 11.98 -6.70
CA ILE A 12 -7.66 11.48 -6.09
C ILE A 12 -7.91 10.18 -5.34
N TYR A 13 -7.12 9.15 -5.62
CA TYR A 13 -7.27 7.80 -5.07
C TYR A 13 -5.93 7.07 -5.05
N TYR A 14 -5.76 6.10 -4.15
CA TYR A 14 -4.44 5.50 -3.87
C TYR A 14 -3.93 4.55 -4.96
N ASN A 15 -4.83 3.85 -5.64
CA ASN A 15 -4.55 2.90 -6.71
C ASN A 15 -4.57 3.57 -8.09
N MET A 16 -3.91 4.73 -8.19
CA MET A 16 -3.71 5.45 -9.45
C MET A 16 -2.61 4.80 -10.30
N LYS A 17 -2.59 5.09 -11.60
CA LYS A 17 -1.49 4.70 -12.49
C LYS A 17 -0.28 5.62 -12.29
N ASN A 18 0.92 5.15 -12.60
CA ASN A 18 2.15 5.92 -12.42
C ASN A 18 2.28 7.14 -13.34
N THR A 19 1.54 7.16 -14.46
CA THR A 19 1.72 8.06 -15.61
C THR A 19 3.08 7.88 -16.31
N GLY A 20 3.28 8.53 -17.46
CA GLY A 20 4.59 8.55 -18.14
C GLY A 20 5.58 9.56 -17.52
N ARG A 21 5.12 10.44 -16.63
CA ARG A 21 5.93 11.49 -16.00
C ARG A 21 5.54 11.65 -14.52
N PRO A 22 5.77 10.63 -13.68
CA PRO A 22 5.49 10.72 -12.25
C PRO A 22 6.33 11.83 -11.61
N ILE A 23 5.76 12.50 -10.61
CA ILE A 23 6.48 13.44 -9.76
C ILE A 23 7.39 12.66 -8.79
N PRO A 24 8.71 12.92 -8.72
CA PRO A 24 9.57 12.27 -7.73
C PRO A 24 9.25 12.75 -6.32
N GLU A 25 9.21 11.83 -5.35
CA GLU A 25 8.97 12.19 -3.94
C GLU A 25 10.04 13.13 -3.39
N ALA A 26 11.28 13.00 -3.85
CA ALA A 26 12.40 13.86 -3.47
C ALA A 26 12.32 15.28 -4.05
N ASN A 27 11.55 15.48 -5.14
CA ASN A 27 11.39 16.79 -5.77
C ASN A 27 9.93 17.04 -6.23
N PRO A 28 9.02 17.36 -5.28
CA PRO A 28 7.59 17.50 -5.57
C PRO A 28 7.20 18.69 -6.46
N GLY A 29 8.13 19.60 -6.75
CA GLY A 29 7.94 20.79 -7.59
C GLY A 29 8.68 20.74 -8.92
N GLU A 30 9.16 19.57 -9.35
CA GLU A 30 9.87 19.44 -10.63
C GLU A 30 8.97 19.79 -11.81
N ASP A 31 9.47 20.67 -12.68
CA ASP A 31 8.77 21.07 -13.89
C ASP A 31 8.54 19.90 -14.85
N TYR A 32 7.51 20.03 -15.69
CA TYR A 32 7.14 19.06 -16.74
C TYR A 32 6.76 17.66 -16.24
N LYS A 33 6.41 17.52 -14.95
CA LYS A 33 5.81 16.32 -14.37
C LYS A 33 4.29 16.43 -14.33
N SER A 34 3.63 15.32 -14.03
CA SER A 34 2.20 15.32 -13.74
C SER A 34 1.99 15.88 -12.33
N ASN A 35 1.94 17.20 -12.15
CA ASN A 35 1.64 17.89 -10.89
C ASN A 35 0.84 19.18 -11.07
N TYR A 36 0.34 19.73 -9.96
CA TYR A 36 -0.30 21.04 -9.92
C TYR A 36 0.69 22.13 -9.52
N ILE A 37 0.43 23.37 -9.93
CA ILE A 37 1.28 24.54 -9.63
C ILE A 37 0.98 25.08 -8.22
N ASP A 38 -0.28 24.97 -7.79
CA ASP A 38 -0.84 25.62 -6.60
C ASP A 38 -1.10 24.64 -5.44
N SER A 39 -0.87 23.34 -5.63
CA SER A 39 -1.09 22.32 -4.62
C SER A 39 -0.19 21.10 -4.79
N PRO A 40 0.29 20.49 -3.70
CA PRO A 40 0.99 19.20 -3.79
C PRO A 40 0.07 18.11 -4.36
N ASN A 41 0.63 17.14 -5.08
CA ASN A 41 -0.14 15.96 -5.51
C ASN A 41 -0.56 15.03 -4.37
N SER A 42 0.11 15.13 -3.22
CA SER A 42 -0.20 14.27 -2.08
C SER A 42 -1.58 14.60 -1.50
N PRO A 43 -2.35 13.58 -1.08
CA PRO A 43 -3.59 13.83 -0.36
C PRO A 43 -3.31 14.44 1.02
N LEU A 44 -4.35 14.99 1.65
CA LEU A 44 -4.26 15.37 3.06
C LEU A 44 -4.17 14.14 3.95
N PHE A 45 -5.02 13.14 3.70
CA PHE A 45 -4.92 11.82 4.30
C PHE A 45 -5.04 10.74 3.23
N SER A 46 -4.05 9.86 3.18
CA SER A 46 -4.04 8.72 2.25
C SER A 46 -5.08 7.67 2.64
N PHE A 47 -5.43 6.81 1.68
CA PHE A 47 -6.19 5.60 1.97
C PHE A 47 -5.45 4.76 3.03
N GLY A 48 -6.20 4.26 4.03
CA GLY A 48 -5.65 3.45 5.11
C GLY A 48 -4.98 4.24 6.23
N HIS A 49 -4.98 5.59 6.18
CA HIS A 49 -4.43 6.43 7.23
C HIS A 49 -5.30 6.37 8.50
N GLY A 50 -4.64 6.22 9.65
CA GLY A 50 -5.25 6.28 10.96
C GLY A 50 -4.17 6.45 12.03
N LEU A 51 -4.42 7.34 12.98
CA LEU A 51 -3.54 7.52 14.15
C LEU A 51 -4.02 6.63 15.30
N SER A 52 -3.12 6.38 16.25
CA SER A 52 -3.41 5.67 17.49
C SER A 52 -2.86 6.46 18.68
N TYR A 53 -3.38 6.17 19.87
CA TYR A 53 -2.81 6.69 21.13
C TYR A 53 -1.54 5.96 21.57
N THR A 54 -1.16 4.90 20.85
CA THR A 54 0.13 4.21 20.96
C THR A 54 0.84 4.21 19.61
N THR A 55 2.11 3.79 19.58
CA THR A 55 2.90 3.66 18.36
C THR A 55 3.15 2.20 18.02
N PHE A 56 3.16 1.90 16.72
CA PHE A 56 3.45 0.57 16.20
C PHE A 56 4.67 0.62 15.29
N GLU A 57 5.61 -0.28 15.55
CA GLU A 57 6.83 -0.45 14.75
C GLU A 57 6.72 -1.72 13.92
N TYR A 58 7.15 -1.62 12.67
CA TYR A 58 7.16 -2.73 11.73
C TYR A 58 8.61 -3.15 11.46
N SER A 59 8.90 -4.45 11.59
CA SER A 59 10.23 -5.01 11.38
C SER A 59 10.17 -6.37 10.68
N ASP A 60 11.34 -6.85 10.24
CA ASP A 60 11.55 -8.22 9.77
C ASP A 60 10.61 -8.68 8.65
N PHE A 61 10.35 -7.80 7.68
CA PHE A 61 9.60 -8.18 6.49
C PHE A 61 10.31 -9.31 5.75
N LYS A 62 9.58 -10.41 5.49
CA LYS A 62 10.10 -11.61 4.86
C LYS A 62 9.10 -12.16 3.85
N LEU A 63 9.64 -12.71 2.77
CA LEU A 63 8.91 -13.55 1.84
C LEU A 63 9.42 -14.99 1.97
N SER A 64 8.53 -15.97 1.92
CA SER A 64 8.93 -17.39 1.96
C SER A 64 9.67 -17.85 0.71
N SER A 65 9.53 -17.12 -0.41
CA SER A 65 10.21 -17.35 -1.67
C SER A 65 10.21 -16.06 -2.49
N GLU A 66 11.21 -15.89 -3.35
CA GLU A 66 11.27 -14.80 -4.34
C GLU A 66 10.50 -15.14 -5.63
N THR A 67 10.19 -16.42 -5.83
CA THR A 67 9.50 -16.92 -7.03
C THR A 67 8.19 -17.62 -6.65
N LEU A 68 7.10 -17.24 -7.32
CA LEU A 68 5.79 -17.87 -7.21
C LEU A 68 5.57 -18.83 -8.39
N THR A 69 5.28 -20.09 -8.10
CA THR A 69 4.87 -21.05 -9.14
C THR A 69 3.36 -20.94 -9.40
N ARG A 70 2.89 -21.42 -10.56
CA ARG A 70 1.48 -21.27 -10.98
C ARG A 70 0.44 -21.83 -9.98
N ASN A 71 0.81 -22.87 -9.24
CA ASN A 71 -0.06 -23.51 -8.25
C ASN A 71 0.44 -23.29 -6.82
N GLY A 72 1.43 -22.41 -6.63
CA GLY A 72 2.04 -22.14 -5.34
C GLY A 72 1.43 -20.94 -4.62
N SER A 73 1.97 -20.68 -3.44
CA SER A 73 1.70 -19.49 -2.64
C SER A 73 3.01 -18.98 -2.02
N ILE A 74 3.15 -17.67 -1.90
CA ILE A 74 4.21 -17.04 -1.11
C ILE A 74 3.60 -16.52 0.19
N GLN A 75 4.24 -16.81 1.32
CA GLN A 75 3.91 -16.16 2.58
C GLN A 75 4.70 -14.86 2.71
N ALA A 76 4.01 -13.74 2.86
CA ALA A 76 4.58 -12.46 3.23
C ALA A 76 4.33 -12.21 4.71
N SER A 77 5.39 -12.15 5.51
CA SER A 77 5.31 -11.98 6.96
C SER A 77 6.02 -10.72 7.42
N ILE A 78 5.48 -10.05 8.43
CA ILE A 78 6.08 -8.88 9.07
C ILE A 78 5.82 -8.92 10.57
N THR A 79 6.78 -8.47 11.36
CA THR A 79 6.60 -8.34 12.81
C THR A 79 6.11 -6.94 13.13
N VAL A 80 5.05 -6.86 13.94
CA VAL A 80 4.47 -5.60 14.43
C VAL A 80 4.63 -5.55 15.94
N THR A 81 5.24 -4.50 16.43
CA THR A 81 5.49 -4.28 17.86
C THR A 81 4.78 -3.03 18.34
N ASN A 82 4.01 -3.12 19.42
CA ASN A 82 3.48 -1.94 20.09
C ASN A 82 4.57 -1.29 20.94
N SER A 83 5.27 -0.29 20.38
CA SER A 83 6.38 0.40 21.03
C SER A 83 5.96 1.58 21.91
N GLY A 84 4.67 1.89 21.97
CA GLY A 84 4.17 3.03 22.74
C GLY A 84 3.86 2.71 24.21
N THR A 85 2.94 3.46 24.80
CA THR A 85 2.63 3.40 26.24
C THR A 85 1.24 2.88 26.57
N LYS A 86 0.43 2.57 25.56
CA LYS A 86 -0.96 2.12 25.69
C LYS A 86 -1.17 0.85 24.87
N ASP A 87 -2.11 0.03 25.31
CA ASP A 87 -2.61 -1.07 24.49
C ASP A 87 -3.41 -0.50 23.31
N GLY A 88 -3.43 -1.20 22.18
CA GLY A 88 -4.09 -0.67 20.99
C GLY A 88 -4.33 -1.69 19.90
N HIS A 89 -5.14 -1.26 18.93
CA HIS A 89 -5.34 -1.99 17.70
C HIS A 89 -4.55 -1.35 16.57
N GLU A 90 -4.05 -2.19 15.67
CA GLU A 90 -3.38 -1.77 14.44
C GLU A 90 -3.97 -2.54 13.26
N VAL A 91 -4.11 -1.88 12.10
CA VAL A 91 -4.56 -2.52 10.85
C VAL A 91 -3.37 -2.66 9.91
N VAL A 92 -2.79 -3.86 9.89
CA VAL A 92 -1.70 -4.22 8.97
C VAL A 92 -2.28 -4.40 7.57
N GLN A 93 -1.72 -3.72 6.57
CA GLN A 93 -2.26 -3.68 5.21
C GLN A 93 -1.22 -4.22 4.22
N LEU A 94 -1.61 -5.20 3.41
CA LEU A 94 -0.81 -5.76 2.33
C LEU A 94 -1.17 -5.10 0.99
N TYR A 95 -0.17 -4.52 0.34
CA TYR A 95 -0.28 -3.92 -0.98
C TYR A 95 0.61 -4.64 -1.99
N ILE A 96 0.11 -4.89 -3.20
CA ILE A 96 0.86 -5.48 -4.31
C ILE A 96 0.94 -4.48 -5.48
N HIS A 97 2.08 -4.43 -6.14
CA HIS A 97 2.30 -3.67 -7.37
C HIS A 97 2.87 -4.60 -8.44
N ASP A 98 2.08 -4.86 -9.47
CA ASP A 98 2.55 -5.48 -10.70
C ASP A 98 3.25 -4.43 -11.57
N LYS A 99 4.59 -4.50 -11.63
CA LYS A 99 5.42 -3.44 -12.23
C LYS A 99 5.30 -3.35 -13.75
N VAL A 100 4.97 -4.46 -14.42
CA VAL A 100 4.93 -4.55 -15.89
C VAL A 100 3.75 -5.42 -16.30
N GLY A 101 2.75 -4.81 -16.92
CA GLY A 101 1.57 -5.49 -17.44
C GLY A 101 1.30 -5.15 -18.89
N SER A 102 0.50 -5.97 -19.57
CA SER A 102 -0.02 -5.69 -20.91
C SER A 102 -0.87 -4.42 -20.98
N VAL A 103 -1.46 -4.03 -19.84
CA VAL A 103 -2.04 -2.71 -19.59
C VAL A 103 -1.36 -2.09 -18.37
N THR A 104 -1.33 -0.76 -18.30
CA THR A 104 -0.74 -0.07 -17.15
C THR A 104 -1.39 -0.55 -15.86
N ARG A 105 -0.59 -0.86 -14.85
CA ARG A 105 -1.08 -1.33 -13.54
C ARG A 105 -1.07 -0.18 -12.53
N PRO A 106 -1.95 -0.20 -11.51
CA PRO A 106 -1.87 0.74 -10.40
C PRO A 106 -0.53 0.66 -9.66
N VAL A 107 -0.05 1.78 -9.11
CA VAL A 107 1.21 1.83 -8.35
C VAL A 107 1.19 0.97 -7.09
N LYS A 108 0.00 0.63 -6.58
CA LYS A 108 -0.25 -0.38 -5.55
C LYS A 108 -1.75 -0.68 -5.45
N GLU A 109 -2.09 -1.90 -5.10
CA GLU A 109 -3.47 -2.37 -4.86
C GLU A 109 -3.53 -3.11 -3.52
N LEU A 110 -4.53 -2.80 -2.68
CA LEU A 110 -4.77 -3.52 -1.43
C LEU A 110 -5.20 -4.96 -1.74
N LYS A 111 -4.51 -5.94 -1.15
CA LYS A 111 -4.80 -7.38 -1.35
C LYS A 111 -5.15 -8.12 -0.07
N GLY A 112 -4.78 -7.57 1.09
CA GLY A 112 -5.15 -8.15 2.38
C GLY A 112 -5.00 -7.14 3.50
N PHE A 113 -5.68 -7.39 4.61
CA PHE A 113 -5.46 -6.66 5.84
C PHE A 113 -5.76 -7.55 7.06
N GLU A 114 -5.08 -7.30 8.16
CA GLU A 114 -5.37 -7.93 9.45
C GLU A 114 -5.43 -6.85 10.53
N LYS A 115 -6.54 -6.83 11.29
CA LYS A 115 -6.66 -5.98 12.48
C LYS A 115 -6.18 -6.77 13.69
N ILE A 116 -5.07 -6.35 14.29
CA ILE A 116 -4.48 -6.99 15.46
C ILE A 116 -4.70 -6.14 16.70
N PHE A 117 -4.70 -6.79 17.87
CA PHE A 117 -4.61 -6.12 19.17
C PHE A 117 -3.26 -6.45 19.77
N LEU A 118 -2.57 -5.46 20.31
CA LEU A 118 -1.29 -5.63 20.99
C LEU A 118 -1.30 -4.87 22.31
N LYS A 119 -0.94 -5.57 23.38
CA LYS A 119 -0.59 -4.91 24.64
C LYS A 119 0.67 -4.08 24.47
N LYS A 120 0.88 -3.12 25.37
CA LYS A 120 2.13 -2.35 25.45
C LYS A 120 3.34 -3.30 25.46
N GLY A 121 4.26 -3.09 24.52
CA GLY A 121 5.50 -3.87 24.37
C GLY A 121 5.31 -5.26 23.73
N GLU A 122 4.09 -5.64 23.33
CA GLU A 122 3.84 -6.90 22.66
C GLU A 122 4.24 -6.84 21.19
N SER A 123 4.80 -7.93 20.69
CA SER A 123 5.12 -8.14 19.27
C SER A 123 4.31 -9.32 18.73
N LYS A 124 3.78 -9.17 17.52
CA LYS A 124 3.10 -10.24 16.78
C LYS A 124 3.59 -10.28 15.34
N THR A 125 3.90 -11.48 14.84
CA THR A 125 4.14 -11.69 13.42
C THR A 125 2.81 -11.87 12.69
N VAL A 126 2.54 -11.00 11.73
CA VAL A 126 1.40 -11.07 10.83
C VAL A 126 1.85 -11.67 9.51
N SER A 127 1.09 -12.62 8.97
CA SER A 127 1.44 -13.34 7.75
C SER A 127 0.26 -13.34 6.78
N PHE A 128 0.53 -12.98 5.52
CA PHE A 128 -0.43 -13.05 4.42
C PHE A 128 0.00 -14.10 3.41
N SER A 129 -0.96 -14.87 2.90
CA SER A 129 -0.73 -15.78 1.78
C SER A 129 -1.01 -15.06 0.48
N ILE A 130 -0.06 -15.11 -0.46
CA ILE A 130 -0.17 -14.51 -1.79
C ILE A 130 -0.17 -15.66 -2.79
N SER A 131 -1.28 -15.81 -3.50
CA SER A 131 -1.49 -16.79 -4.56
C SER A 131 -1.54 -16.12 -5.93
N VAL A 132 -1.60 -16.92 -7.00
CA VAL A 132 -1.78 -16.38 -8.35
C VAL A 132 -3.11 -15.65 -8.51
N GLU A 133 -4.17 -16.06 -7.81
CA GLU A 133 -5.47 -15.38 -7.86
C GLU A 133 -5.37 -13.91 -7.40
N ASP A 134 -4.53 -13.64 -6.41
CA ASP A 134 -4.30 -12.28 -5.90
C ASP A 134 -3.61 -11.37 -6.94
N LEU A 135 -2.94 -11.97 -7.93
CA LEU A 135 -2.18 -11.28 -8.97
C LEU A 135 -2.96 -11.09 -10.29
N LYS A 136 -4.09 -11.80 -10.46
CA LYS A 136 -4.90 -11.71 -11.68
C LYS A 136 -5.56 -10.35 -11.85
N PHE A 137 -5.80 -10.00 -13.12
CA PHE A 137 -6.46 -8.76 -13.50
C PHE A 137 -7.04 -8.86 -14.91
N TYR A 138 -8.12 -8.12 -15.15
CA TYR A 138 -8.68 -7.99 -16.50
C TYR A 138 -7.73 -7.25 -17.44
N ASN A 139 -7.32 -7.93 -18.50
CA ASN A 139 -6.53 -7.34 -19.57
C ASN A 139 -7.40 -6.50 -20.53
N ASN A 140 -6.80 -5.98 -21.60
CA ASN A 140 -7.51 -5.15 -22.59
C ASN A 140 -8.63 -5.90 -23.35
N GLU A 141 -8.57 -7.23 -23.39
CA GLU A 141 -9.58 -8.10 -24.01
C GLU A 141 -10.64 -8.58 -23.00
N MET A 142 -10.62 -8.05 -21.77
CA MET A 142 -11.48 -8.45 -20.67
C MET A 142 -11.30 -9.92 -20.24
N VAL A 143 -10.14 -10.51 -20.54
CA VAL A 143 -9.72 -11.81 -20.01
C VAL A 143 -9.06 -11.58 -18.65
N TYR A 144 -9.50 -12.34 -17.65
CA TYR A 144 -9.05 -12.26 -16.26
C TYR A 144 -7.77 -13.06 -15.98
#